data_AF-A0A6M2EU67-F1
#
_entry.id   AF-A0A6M2EU67-F1
#
_cell.length_a   1.000
_cell.length_b   1.000
_cell.length_c   1.000
_cell.angle_alpha   90.00
_cell.angle_beta   90.00
_cell.angle_gamma   90.00
#
_symmetry.space_group_name_H-M   'P 1'
#
loop_
_entity.id
_entity.type
_entity.pdbx_description
1 polymer ?
#
loop_
_entity_poly.entity_id
_entity_poly.type
_entity_poly.pdbx_seq_one_letter_code
_entity_poly.pdbx_strand_id
1 'polypeptide(L)'
;MAEEKVDIAVIEAGLGGARDATNILCSSELAASVITTIGEEHLAALGGSLESIAVAKSGIIKYGRPVVLGGPFLSHVDRILRDKASVMCSPVVSASDAGIRTSIKGLIILDGRPCQLSDIMIQVERDFPLFIELSDVKLRMLGKHQLHNASSAACVALCLRDQGCRISDGSIRAGLENTFLLGRSHFLSSKEAEVLGLPGATILLDGGEFSC
;
A
#
# COMPACT_ATOMS: atom_id res chain seq x y z
N MET A 1 21.16 7.27 0.37
CA MET A 1 20.89 5.93 -0.21
C MET A 1 22.18 5.24 -0.66
N ALA A 2 23.02 5.87 -1.49
CA ALA A 2 24.28 5.26 -1.95
C ALA A 2 25.30 4.95 -0.82
N GLU A 3 25.26 5.68 0.28
CA GLU A 3 26.22 5.52 1.39
C GLU A 3 25.90 4.35 2.34
N GLU A 4 24.66 3.87 2.39
CA GLU A 4 24.24 2.86 3.38
C GLU A 4 24.17 1.40 2.86
N LYS A 5 24.53 1.14 1.59
CA LYS A 5 24.53 -0.20 0.96
C LYS A 5 23.25 -1.01 1.27
N VAL A 6 22.09 -0.42 1.02
CA VAL A 6 20.80 -1.10 1.18
C VAL A 6 20.55 -2.08 0.02
N ASP A 7 19.96 -3.24 0.31
CA ASP A 7 19.60 -4.24 -0.71
C ASP A 7 18.36 -3.85 -1.51
N ILE A 8 17.38 -3.22 -0.85
CA ILE A 8 16.13 -2.72 -1.45
C ILE A 8 15.80 -1.36 -0.83
N ALA A 9 15.45 -0.39 -1.67
CA ALA A 9 14.92 0.91 -1.25
C ALA A 9 13.43 1.01 -1.59
N VAL A 10 12.63 1.47 -0.63
CA VAL A 10 11.23 1.85 -0.87
C VAL A 10 11.19 3.37 -1.01
N ILE A 11 10.68 3.86 -2.14
CA ILE A 11 10.69 5.28 -2.47
C ILE A 11 9.25 5.73 -2.70
N GLU A 12 8.78 6.63 -1.84
CA GLU A 12 7.50 7.29 -2.00
C GLU A 12 7.64 8.46 -2.99
N ALA A 13 6.75 8.52 -3.98
CA ALA A 13 6.70 9.65 -4.90
C ALA A 13 6.08 10.86 -4.18
N GLY A 14 6.66 12.05 -4.37
CA GLY A 14 6.19 13.27 -3.71
C GLY A 14 4.90 13.82 -4.32
N LEU A 15 4.87 13.99 -5.66
CA LEU A 15 3.68 14.47 -6.37
C LEU A 15 3.55 13.85 -7.76
N GLY A 16 2.45 13.16 -7.99
CA GLY A 16 2.18 12.50 -9.27
C GLY A 16 3.06 11.26 -9.45
N GLY A 17 3.96 11.29 -10.43
CA GLY A 17 4.83 10.15 -10.75
C GLY A 17 5.69 10.40 -11.98
N ALA A 18 5.08 10.65 -13.14
CA ALA A 18 5.78 10.86 -14.41
C ALA A 18 6.84 11.98 -14.37
N ARG A 19 6.54 13.05 -13.62
CA ARG A 19 7.42 14.22 -13.45
C ARG A 19 7.96 14.35 -12.03
N ASP A 20 7.81 13.31 -11.22
CA ASP A 20 8.32 13.33 -9.87
C ASP A 20 9.85 13.19 -9.88
N ALA A 21 10.53 13.92 -8.99
CA ALA A 21 11.99 13.89 -8.90
C ALA A 21 12.53 12.49 -8.55
N THR A 22 11.70 11.62 -7.96
CA THR A 22 12.07 10.24 -7.63
C THR A 22 11.94 9.28 -8.82
N ASN A 23 11.30 9.67 -9.94
CA ASN A 23 11.11 8.82 -11.12
C ASN A 23 12.34 8.77 -12.05
N ILE A 24 13.53 8.80 -11.47
CA ILE A 24 14.82 8.67 -12.17
C ILE A 24 15.23 7.22 -12.41
N LEU A 25 14.58 6.27 -11.73
CA LEU A 25 14.92 4.85 -11.79
C LEU A 25 14.61 4.25 -13.17
N CYS A 26 15.58 3.52 -13.71
CA CYS A 26 15.41 2.76 -14.94
C CYS A 26 14.71 1.42 -14.67
N SER A 27 14.14 0.81 -15.72
CA SER A 27 13.48 -0.51 -15.60
C SER A 27 14.40 -1.56 -14.98
N SER A 28 15.71 -1.54 -15.27
CA SER A 28 16.68 -2.50 -14.72
C SER A 28 16.84 -2.42 -13.20
N GLU A 29 16.55 -1.26 -12.61
CA GLU A 29 16.74 -0.97 -11.17
C GLU A 29 15.44 -1.05 -10.37
N LEU A 30 14.29 -0.96 -11.05
CA LEU A 30 12.99 -1.03 -10.41
C LEU A 30 12.53 -2.49 -10.22
N ALA A 31 12.30 -2.90 -8.98
CA ALA A 31 11.77 -4.23 -8.68
C ALA A 31 10.24 -4.31 -8.85
N ALA A 32 9.50 -3.29 -8.39
CA ALA A 32 8.06 -3.17 -8.59
C ALA A 32 7.63 -1.70 -8.48
N SER A 33 6.51 -1.35 -9.11
CA SER A 33 5.84 -0.06 -8.90
C SER A 33 4.49 -0.26 -8.20
N VAL A 34 4.03 0.75 -7.47
CA VAL A 34 2.77 0.69 -6.72
C VAL A 34 1.98 1.96 -6.92
N ILE A 35 0.72 1.84 -7.31
CA ILE A 35 -0.23 2.95 -7.38
C ILE A 35 -1.35 2.63 -6.40
N THR A 36 -1.33 3.26 -5.23
CA THR A 36 -2.26 2.97 -4.12
C THR A 36 -3.68 3.46 -4.43
N THR A 37 -3.85 4.78 -4.51
CA THR A 37 -5.14 5.46 -4.75
C THR A 37 -4.99 6.53 -5.83
N ILE A 38 -6.09 6.81 -6.53
CA ILE A 38 -6.25 7.98 -7.39
C ILE A 38 -7.39 8.81 -6.79
N GLY A 39 -7.05 9.92 -6.13
CA GLY A 39 -8.02 10.87 -5.57
C GLY A 39 -7.92 12.23 -6.24
N GLU A 40 -8.81 13.15 -5.87
CA GLU A 40 -8.79 14.57 -6.27
C GLU A 40 -7.70 15.38 -5.55
N GLU A 41 -6.55 14.75 -5.29
CA GLU A 41 -5.40 15.39 -4.72
C GLU A 41 -4.64 16.17 -5.80
N HIS A 42 -4.34 17.43 -5.51
CA HIS A 42 -3.50 18.26 -6.38
C HIS A 42 -4.03 18.44 -7.83
N LEU A 43 -5.35 18.52 -8.01
CA LEU A 43 -5.99 18.75 -9.32
C LEU A 43 -5.33 19.89 -10.10
N ALA A 44 -5.05 21.02 -9.46
CA ALA A 44 -4.42 22.18 -10.09
C ALA A 44 -3.00 21.90 -10.64
N ALA A 45 -2.26 20.99 -10.00
CA ALA A 45 -0.89 20.64 -10.41
C ALA A 45 -0.87 19.51 -11.46
N LEU A 46 -1.90 18.66 -11.50
CA LEU A 46 -1.90 17.42 -12.30
C LEU A 46 -2.85 17.42 -13.50
N GLY A 47 -3.53 18.54 -13.78
CA GLY A 47 -4.31 18.72 -15.02
C GLY A 47 -5.82 18.79 -14.83
N GLY A 48 -6.31 18.84 -13.59
CA GLY A 48 -7.69 19.19 -13.26
C GLY A 48 -8.70 18.06 -13.31
N SER A 49 -8.29 16.82 -13.59
CA SER A 49 -9.19 15.65 -13.62
C SER A 49 -8.54 14.37 -13.07
N LEU A 50 -9.35 13.39 -12.66
CA LEU A 50 -8.86 12.08 -12.21
C LEU A 50 -8.07 11.35 -13.30
N GLU A 51 -8.45 11.48 -14.57
CA GLU A 51 -7.72 10.93 -15.71
C GLU A 51 -6.33 11.54 -15.83
N SER A 52 -6.22 12.86 -15.69
CA SER A 52 -4.94 13.56 -15.77
C SER A 52 -3.99 13.12 -14.64
N ILE A 53 -4.53 12.92 -13.44
CA ILE A 53 -3.82 12.36 -12.28
C ILE A 53 -3.40 10.91 -12.56
N ALA A 54 -4.31 10.07 -13.08
CA ALA A 54 -4.01 8.69 -13.43
C ALA A 54 -2.89 8.58 -14.46
N VAL A 55 -2.93 9.40 -15.51
CA VAL A 55 -1.86 9.49 -16.52
C VAL A 55 -0.54 9.89 -15.86
N ALA A 56 -0.55 10.92 -15.01
CA ALA A 56 0.65 11.37 -14.31
C ALA A 56 1.23 10.27 -13.41
N LYS A 57 0.42 9.63 -12.56
CA LYS A 57 0.89 8.56 -11.66
C LYS A 57 1.32 7.31 -12.42
N SER A 58 0.68 6.98 -13.54
CA SER A 58 1.07 5.84 -14.41
C SER A 58 2.49 5.95 -14.99
N GLY A 59 3.12 7.12 -14.92
CA GLY A 59 4.51 7.33 -15.36
C GLY A 59 5.57 6.59 -14.56
N ILE A 60 5.23 6.03 -13.39
CA ILE A 60 6.14 5.16 -12.63
C ILE A 60 6.14 3.71 -13.14
N ILE A 61 5.21 3.35 -14.03
CA ILE A 61 5.14 2.01 -14.61
C ILE A 61 6.29 1.88 -15.62
N LYS A 62 7.17 0.89 -15.38
CA LYS A 62 8.37 0.65 -16.18
C LYS A 62 8.29 -0.66 -16.94
N TYR A 63 9.07 -0.75 -18.01
CA TYR A 63 9.00 -1.85 -18.96
C TYR A 63 9.32 -3.19 -18.30
N GLY A 64 8.45 -4.19 -18.47
CA GLY A 64 8.65 -5.55 -17.97
C GLY A 64 8.66 -5.70 -16.44
N ARG A 65 8.37 -4.64 -15.68
CA ARG A 65 8.34 -4.66 -14.21
C ARG A 65 6.92 -4.71 -13.70
N PRO A 66 6.60 -5.50 -12.66
CA PRO A 66 5.25 -5.58 -12.15
C PRO A 66 4.77 -4.23 -11.59
N VAL A 67 3.49 -3.95 -11.80
CA VAL A 67 2.78 -2.85 -11.16
C VAL A 67 1.69 -3.42 -10.25
N VAL A 68 1.70 -3.00 -8.98
CA VAL A 68 0.64 -3.28 -8.03
C VAL A 68 -0.32 -2.09 -8.02
N LEU A 69 -1.59 -2.38 -8.29
CA LEU A 69 -2.69 -1.42 -8.31
C LEU A 69 -3.51 -1.60 -7.03
N GLY A 70 -3.51 -0.60 -6.14
CA GLY A 70 -4.27 -0.64 -4.89
C GLY A 70 -5.77 -0.68 -5.18
N GLY A 71 -6.32 0.39 -5.76
CA GLY A 71 -7.74 0.46 -6.10
C GLY A 71 -8.67 0.39 -4.88
N PRO A 72 -9.97 0.11 -5.07
CA PRO A 72 -10.64 0.03 -6.36
C PRO A 72 -10.62 1.39 -7.07
N PHE A 73 -10.50 1.39 -8.39
CA PHE A 73 -10.51 2.60 -9.21
C PHE A 73 -11.82 2.72 -10.00
N LEU A 74 -12.18 3.94 -10.38
CA LEU A 74 -13.22 4.16 -11.38
C LEU A 74 -12.80 3.49 -12.70
N SER A 75 -13.75 2.96 -13.45
CA SER A 75 -13.47 2.15 -14.66
C SER A 75 -12.61 2.88 -15.69
N HIS A 76 -12.81 4.19 -15.88
CA HIS A 76 -12.00 4.99 -16.79
C HIS A 76 -10.57 5.22 -16.29
N VAL A 77 -10.37 5.34 -14.97
CA VAL A 77 -9.04 5.43 -14.33
C VAL A 77 -8.32 4.09 -14.42
N ASP A 78 -8.99 2.99 -14.06
CA ASP A 78 -8.43 1.63 -14.14
C ASP A 78 -7.96 1.33 -15.56
N ARG A 79 -8.76 1.70 -16.57
CA ARG A 79 -8.40 1.55 -17.98
C ARG A 79 -7.10 2.28 -18.32
N ILE A 80 -6.94 3.54 -17.90
CA ILE A 80 -5.70 4.31 -18.16
C ILE A 80 -4.48 3.60 -17.59
N LEU A 81 -4.58 3.12 -16.34
CA LEU A 81 -3.46 2.43 -15.67
C LEU A 81 -3.11 1.12 -16.37
N ARG A 82 -4.13 0.33 -16.75
CA ARG A 82 -3.94 -0.95 -17.46
C ARG A 82 -3.45 -0.78 -18.90
N ASP A 83 -3.94 0.23 -19.61
CA ASP A 83 -3.47 0.57 -20.96
C ASP A 83 -1.98 0.94 -20.90
N LYS A 84 -1.58 1.75 -19.90
CA LYS A 84 -0.17 2.07 -19.68
C LYS A 84 0.65 0.82 -19.36
N ALA A 85 0.17 -0.06 -18.49
CA ALA A 85 0.86 -1.31 -18.16
C ALA A 85 1.03 -2.21 -19.39
N SER A 86 -0.01 -2.34 -20.22
CA SER A 86 0.01 -3.09 -21.47
C SER A 86 1.09 -2.57 -22.44
N VAL A 87 1.15 -1.25 -22.65
CA VAL A 87 2.19 -0.60 -23.47
C VAL A 87 3.60 -0.86 -22.93
N MET A 88 3.75 -0.93 -21.61
CA MET A 88 5.03 -1.20 -20.95
C MET A 88 5.31 -2.71 -20.80
N CYS A 89 4.47 -3.60 -21.31
CA CYS A 89 4.57 -5.05 -21.07
C CYS A 89 4.74 -5.38 -19.57
N SER A 90 4.07 -4.62 -18.70
CA SER A 90 4.17 -4.69 -17.25
C SER A 90 3.08 -5.62 -16.70
N PRO A 91 3.44 -6.69 -15.97
CA PRO A 91 2.46 -7.52 -15.29
C PRO A 91 1.66 -6.70 -14.28
N VAL A 92 0.34 -6.84 -14.28
CA VAL A 92 -0.55 -6.08 -13.39
C VAL A 92 -1.06 -6.98 -12.28
N VAL A 93 -0.85 -6.57 -11.03
CA VAL A 93 -1.47 -7.19 -9.86
C VAL A 93 -2.42 -6.17 -9.23
N SER A 94 -3.73 -6.40 -9.29
CA SER A 94 -4.71 -5.54 -8.65
C SER A 94 -5.04 -6.04 -7.26
N ALA A 95 -4.81 -5.25 -6.22
CA ALA A 95 -5.20 -5.53 -4.83
C ALA A 95 -6.73 -5.56 -4.64
N SER A 96 -7.49 -5.16 -5.67
CA SER A 96 -8.95 -5.23 -5.75
C SER A 96 -9.44 -6.35 -6.68
N ASP A 97 -8.57 -7.26 -7.12
CA ASP A 97 -8.96 -8.42 -7.94
C ASP A 97 -9.87 -9.37 -7.15
N ALA A 98 -10.74 -10.12 -7.86
CA ALA A 98 -11.64 -11.10 -7.26
C ALA A 98 -10.89 -12.24 -6.55
N GLY A 99 -9.64 -12.51 -6.96
CA GLY A 99 -8.72 -13.43 -6.29
C GLY A 99 -8.21 -12.94 -4.93
N ILE A 100 -8.48 -11.69 -4.54
CA ILE A 100 -8.02 -11.10 -3.29
C ILE A 100 -9.23 -10.87 -2.38
N ARG A 101 -9.19 -11.50 -1.21
CA ARG A 101 -10.24 -11.40 -0.21
C ARG A 101 -9.64 -10.94 1.10
N THR A 102 -10.24 -9.91 1.68
CA THR A 102 -9.86 -9.39 2.99
C THR A 102 -11.10 -9.29 3.87
N SER A 103 -10.95 -9.55 5.16
CA SER A 103 -12.03 -9.42 6.12
C SER A 103 -11.52 -8.86 7.45
N ILE A 104 -12.37 -8.10 8.13
CA ILE A 104 -12.13 -7.65 9.50
C ILE A 104 -12.96 -8.58 10.41
N LYS A 105 -12.29 -9.33 11.27
CA LYS A 105 -12.92 -10.21 12.25
C LYS A 105 -13.34 -9.46 13.51
N GLY A 106 -12.59 -8.43 13.89
CA GLY A 106 -12.91 -7.61 15.04
C GLY A 106 -11.74 -6.76 15.53
N LEU A 107 -11.91 -6.22 16.72
CA LEU A 107 -10.88 -5.44 17.43
C LEU A 107 -10.43 -6.20 18.68
N ILE A 108 -9.13 -6.23 18.91
CA ILE A 108 -8.51 -6.77 20.12
C ILE A 108 -7.60 -5.71 20.73
N ILE A 109 -7.23 -5.86 22.01
CA ILE A 109 -6.22 -5.02 22.64
C ILE A 109 -4.89 -5.78 22.68
N LEU A 110 -3.83 -5.16 22.17
CA LEU A 110 -2.46 -5.66 22.22
C LEU A 110 -1.56 -4.55 22.76
N ASP A 111 -0.76 -4.84 23.77
CA ASP A 111 0.15 -3.88 24.41
C ASP A 111 -0.56 -2.58 24.87
N GLY A 112 -1.81 -2.70 25.32
CA GLY A 112 -2.64 -1.56 25.75
C GLY A 112 -3.15 -0.68 24.61
N ARG A 113 -3.03 -1.13 23.35
CA ARG A 113 -3.53 -0.41 22.17
C ARG A 113 -4.51 -1.28 21.37
N PRO A 114 -5.54 -0.69 20.74
CA PRO A 114 -6.42 -1.42 19.86
C PRO A 114 -5.67 -1.91 18.61
N CYS A 115 -5.98 -3.13 18.19
CA CYS A 115 -5.48 -3.78 16.99
C CYS A 115 -6.66 -4.41 16.25
N GLN A 116 -6.59 -4.37 14.93
CA GLN A 116 -7.59 -4.96 14.05
C GLN A 116 -7.19 -6.40 13.72
N LEU A 117 -8.06 -7.35 14.02
CA LEU A 117 -7.89 -8.74 13.63
C LEU A 117 -8.47 -8.94 12.22
N SER A 118 -7.65 -9.39 11.28
CA SER A 118 -8.02 -9.48 9.87
C SER A 118 -7.54 -10.76 9.21
N ASP A 119 -8.31 -11.24 8.23
CA ASP A 119 -7.83 -12.25 7.28
C ASP A 119 -7.46 -11.59 5.96
N ILE A 120 -6.37 -12.06 5.35
CA ILE A 120 -5.90 -11.65 4.02
C ILE A 120 -5.62 -12.90 3.22
N MET A 121 -6.36 -13.09 2.13
CA MET A 121 -6.17 -14.16 1.16
C MET A 121 -5.88 -13.53 -0.21
N ILE A 122 -4.78 -13.92 -0.82
CA ILE A 122 -4.40 -13.52 -2.18
C ILE A 122 -4.22 -14.81 -2.97
N GLN A 123 -5.04 -15.01 -3.99
CA GLN A 123 -4.92 -16.08 -4.97
C GLN A 123 -5.09 -15.46 -6.35
N VAL A 124 -3.98 -15.03 -6.93
CA VAL A 124 -3.92 -14.49 -8.29
C VAL A 124 -3.25 -15.54 -9.16
N GLU A 125 -3.91 -15.97 -10.23
CA GLU A 125 -3.39 -17.01 -11.13
C GLU A 125 -3.03 -16.44 -12.52
N ARG A 126 -3.42 -15.20 -12.80
CA ARG A 126 -3.27 -14.55 -14.11
C ARG A 126 -2.03 -13.67 -14.14
N ASP A 127 -1.28 -13.74 -15.23
CA ASP A 127 -0.11 -12.93 -15.60
C ASP A 127 1.10 -12.98 -14.64
N PHE A 128 0.84 -13.10 -13.34
CA PHE A 128 1.80 -13.09 -12.26
C PHE A 128 1.22 -13.90 -11.08
N PRO A 129 1.48 -15.22 -10.99
CA PRO A 129 0.81 -16.08 -10.02
C PRO A 129 1.28 -15.78 -8.59
N LEU A 130 0.35 -15.39 -7.72
CA LEU A 130 0.60 -15.05 -6.33
C LEU A 130 -0.33 -15.84 -5.41
N PHE A 131 0.23 -16.40 -4.34
CA PHE A 131 -0.55 -17.10 -3.32
C PHE A 131 -0.06 -16.76 -1.92
N ILE A 132 -0.99 -16.34 -1.06
CA ILE A 132 -0.80 -16.32 0.39
C ILE A 132 -2.15 -16.41 1.10
N GLU A 133 -2.17 -17.08 2.25
CA GLU A 133 -3.30 -17.08 3.17
C GLU A 133 -2.79 -16.70 4.56
N LEU A 134 -3.25 -15.56 5.07
CA LEU A 134 -2.93 -15.07 6.39
C LEU A 134 -4.21 -14.88 7.19
N SER A 135 -4.48 -15.81 8.12
CA SER A 135 -5.58 -15.67 9.06
C SER A 135 -5.14 -14.90 10.32
N ASP A 136 -6.08 -14.20 10.96
CA ASP A 136 -5.88 -13.58 12.28
C ASP A 136 -4.65 -12.66 12.36
N VAL A 137 -4.39 -11.91 11.29
CA VAL A 137 -3.34 -10.88 11.23
C VAL A 137 -3.73 -9.72 12.14
N LYS A 138 -2.82 -9.30 13.00
CA LYS A 138 -3.03 -8.23 13.98
C LYS A 138 -2.52 -6.89 13.45
N LEU A 139 -3.35 -6.20 12.68
CA LEU A 139 -2.99 -4.89 12.13
C LEU A 139 -3.10 -3.80 13.21
N ARG A 140 -2.00 -3.09 13.47
CA ARG A 140 -1.98 -1.95 14.41
C ARG A 140 -2.63 -0.69 13.81
N MET A 141 -2.65 -0.58 12.49
CA MET A 141 -3.35 0.49 11.78
C MET A 141 -4.79 0.05 11.49
N LEU A 142 -5.75 0.70 12.16
CA LEU A 142 -7.16 0.31 12.09
C LEU A 142 -7.86 0.86 10.84
N GLY A 143 -8.92 0.18 10.40
CA GLY A 143 -9.83 0.64 9.36
C GLY A 143 -9.71 -0.13 8.05
N LYS A 144 -10.78 -0.08 7.25
CA LYS A 144 -10.88 -0.78 5.96
C LYS A 144 -9.81 -0.32 4.97
N HIS A 145 -9.52 0.98 4.92
CA HIS A 145 -8.46 1.52 4.06
C HIS A 145 -7.08 0.99 4.45
N GLN A 146 -6.81 0.79 5.75
CA GLN A 146 -5.54 0.23 6.21
C GLN A 146 -5.42 -1.26 5.91
N LEU A 147 -6.53 -2.01 6.00
CA LEU A 147 -6.57 -3.41 5.52
C LEU A 147 -6.29 -3.51 4.02
N HIS A 148 -6.77 -2.55 3.24
CA HIS A 148 -6.53 -2.47 1.80
C HIS A 148 -5.09 -2.09 1.46
N ASN A 149 -4.49 -1.18 2.23
CA ASN A 149 -3.06 -0.88 2.13
C ASN A 149 -2.22 -2.12 2.49
N ALA A 150 -2.63 -2.88 3.52
CA ALA A 150 -1.97 -4.11 3.93
C ALA A 150 -2.03 -5.19 2.82
N SER A 151 -3.17 -5.39 2.16
CA SER A 151 -3.26 -6.33 1.03
C SER A 151 -2.41 -5.89 -0.15
N SER A 152 -2.36 -4.59 -0.44
CA SER A 152 -1.49 -4.01 -1.48
C SER A 152 -0.02 -4.25 -1.16
N ALA A 153 0.41 -4.01 0.08
CA ALA A 153 1.78 -4.27 0.52
C ALA A 153 2.14 -5.77 0.45
N ALA A 154 1.21 -6.66 0.81
CA ALA A 154 1.38 -8.10 0.67
C ALA A 154 1.54 -8.51 -0.81
N CYS A 155 0.76 -7.93 -1.73
CA CYS A 155 0.94 -8.15 -3.17
C CYS A 155 2.35 -7.76 -3.64
N VAL A 156 2.85 -6.60 -3.21
CA VAL A 156 4.22 -6.14 -3.53
C VAL A 156 5.26 -7.13 -3.00
N ALA A 157 5.13 -7.56 -1.74
CA ALA A 157 6.04 -8.52 -1.14
C ALA A 157 6.07 -9.86 -1.90
N LEU A 158 4.91 -10.31 -2.39
CA LEU A 158 4.80 -11.51 -3.23
C LEU A 158 5.41 -11.29 -4.63
N CYS A 159 5.25 -10.11 -5.23
CA CYS A 159 5.92 -9.75 -6.48
C CYS A 159 7.46 -9.77 -6.35
N LEU A 160 7.98 -9.30 -5.22
CA LEU A 160 9.41 -9.35 -4.93
C LEU A 160 9.90 -10.78 -4.69
N ARG A 161 9.09 -11.59 -4.01
CA ARG A 161 9.36 -13.02 -3.76
C ARG A 161 9.52 -13.79 -5.07
N ASP A 162 8.59 -13.61 -6.00
CA ASP A 162 8.64 -14.25 -7.32
C ASP A 162 9.90 -13.85 -8.12
N GLN A 163 10.37 -12.61 -7.96
CA GLN A 163 11.63 -12.13 -8.53
C GLN A 163 12.89 -12.64 -7.79
N GLY A 164 12.75 -13.55 -6.82
CA GLY A 164 13.86 -14.21 -6.12
C GLY A 164 14.22 -13.62 -4.77
N CYS A 165 13.49 -12.62 -4.26
CA CYS A 165 13.72 -12.10 -2.91
C CYS A 165 13.27 -13.13 -1.86
N ARG A 166 14.10 -13.36 -0.83
CA ARG A 166 13.78 -14.31 0.25
C ARG A 166 12.81 -13.70 1.26
N ILE A 167 11.52 -13.70 0.92
CA ILE A 167 10.44 -13.18 1.78
C ILE A 167 9.54 -14.35 2.15
N SER A 168 9.45 -14.73 3.42
CA SER A 168 8.55 -15.81 3.88
C SER A 168 7.15 -15.29 4.23
N ASP A 169 6.16 -16.17 4.35
CA ASP A 169 4.82 -15.77 4.83
C ASP A 169 4.86 -15.21 6.24
N GLY A 170 5.74 -15.78 7.09
CA GLY A 170 6.02 -15.25 8.43
C GLY A 170 6.61 -13.83 8.39
N SER A 171 7.48 -13.54 7.41
CA SER A 171 8.04 -12.20 7.21
C SER A 171 6.97 -11.19 6.78
N ILE A 172 6.06 -11.58 5.88
CA ILE A 172 4.94 -10.72 5.45
C ILE A 172 4.02 -10.45 6.65
N ARG A 173 3.59 -11.49 7.36
CA ARG A 173 2.79 -11.34 8.59
C ARG A 173 3.48 -10.41 9.59
N ALA A 174 4.74 -10.66 9.92
CA ALA A 174 5.47 -9.85 10.88
C ALA A 174 5.59 -8.39 10.42
N GLY A 175 5.80 -8.14 9.12
CA GLY A 175 5.79 -6.79 8.56
C GLY A 175 4.46 -6.10 8.77
N LEU A 176 3.35 -6.75 8.42
CA LEU A 176 2.00 -6.21 8.59
C LEU A 176 1.64 -5.96 10.06
N GLU A 177 2.00 -6.87 10.97
CA GLU A 177 1.67 -6.75 12.41
C GLU A 177 2.54 -5.73 13.17
N ASN A 178 3.75 -5.45 12.68
CA ASN A 178 4.65 -4.44 13.26
C ASN A 178 4.57 -3.08 12.56
N THR A 179 3.79 -2.96 11.48
CA THR A 179 3.63 -1.69 10.77
C THR A 179 2.95 -0.66 11.66
N PHE A 180 3.54 0.52 11.73
CA PHE A 180 3.05 1.66 12.50
C PHE A 180 3.47 2.96 11.82
N LEU A 181 2.54 3.93 11.75
CA LEU A 181 2.80 5.26 11.23
C LEU A 181 2.31 6.30 12.24
N LEU A 182 3.23 7.14 12.72
CA LEU A 182 2.90 8.22 13.65
C LEU A 182 1.84 9.14 13.04
N GLY A 183 0.80 9.41 13.82
CA GLY A 183 -0.30 10.28 13.39
C GLY A 183 -1.19 9.70 12.29
N ARG A 184 -1.16 8.38 12.01
CA ARG A 184 -2.15 7.75 11.13
C ARG A 184 -2.77 6.55 11.80
N SER A 185 -4.03 6.68 12.17
CA SER A 185 -4.75 5.68 12.98
C SER A 185 -3.98 5.30 14.26
N HIS A 186 -3.27 6.26 14.85
CA HIS A 186 -2.33 6.04 15.97
C HIS A 186 -3.03 6.25 17.31
N PHE A 187 -3.33 5.15 17.99
CA PHE A 187 -3.83 5.18 19.36
C PHE A 187 -2.69 5.33 20.37
N LEU A 188 -2.87 6.25 21.31
CA LEU A 188 -1.98 6.39 22.46
C LEU A 188 -2.25 5.30 23.50
N SER A 189 -1.20 4.82 24.14
CA SER A 189 -1.29 3.99 25.34
C SER A 189 -1.80 4.81 26.52
N SER A 190 -2.31 4.12 27.55
CA SER A 190 -2.75 4.77 28.79
C SER A 190 -1.66 5.63 29.42
N LYS A 191 -0.40 5.18 29.39
CA LYS A 191 0.75 5.93 29.90
C LYS A 191 1.01 7.22 29.10
N GLU A 192 0.89 7.17 27.78
CA GLU A 192 1.03 8.37 26.94
C GLU A 192 -0.12 9.36 27.17
N ALA A 193 -1.35 8.86 27.35
CA ALA A 193 -2.50 9.70 27.69
C ALA A 193 -2.35 10.37 29.07
N GLU A 194 -1.80 9.65 30.07
CA GLU A 194 -1.47 10.21 31.38
C GLU A 194 -0.42 11.33 31.29
N VAL A 195 0.62 11.17 30.49
CA VAL A 195 1.64 12.20 30.25
C VAL A 195 1.03 13.47 29.63
N LEU A 196 -0.04 13.33 28.84
CA LEU A 196 -0.79 14.45 28.28
C LEU A 196 -1.84 15.04 29.25
N GLY A 197 -1.93 14.54 30.49
CA GLY A 197 -2.91 15.00 31.48
C GLY A 197 -4.33 14.51 31.21
N LEU A 198 -4.50 13.44 30.42
CA LEU A 198 -5.78 12.87 30.01
C LEU A 198 -5.93 11.42 30.49
N PRO A 199 -5.87 11.15 31.81
CA PRO A 199 -5.95 9.80 32.34
C PRO A 199 -7.30 9.14 32.01
N GLY A 200 -7.26 7.87 31.59
CA GLY A 200 -8.46 7.09 31.22
C GLY A 200 -9.07 7.43 29.86
N ALA A 201 -8.57 8.46 29.16
CA ALA A 201 -9.03 8.79 27.82
C ALA A 201 -8.45 7.82 26.78
N THR A 202 -9.28 7.44 25.80
CA THR A 202 -8.79 6.82 24.56
C THR A 202 -8.48 7.93 23.57
N ILE A 203 -7.21 8.10 23.22
CA ILE A 203 -6.77 9.17 22.33
C ILE A 203 -6.31 8.56 21.00
N LEU A 204 -6.90 9.04 19.91
CA LEU A 204 -6.54 8.70 18.54
C LEU A 204 -5.92 9.93 17.87
N LEU A 205 -4.70 9.76 17.36
CA LEU A 205 -4.03 10.72 16.48
C LEU A 205 -4.20 10.27 15.03
N ASP A 206 -4.91 11.06 14.24
CA ASP A 206 -5.07 10.82 12.80
C ASP A 206 -4.95 12.14 12.03
N GLY A 207 -3.95 12.20 11.15
CA GLY A 207 -3.69 13.31 10.23
C GLY A 207 -4.36 13.10 8.87
N GLY A 208 -5.21 12.09 8.71
CA GLY A 208 -6.05 11.97 7.53
C GLY A 208 -6.94 13.21 7.38
N GLU A 209 -6.90 13.86 6.22
CA GLU A 209 -7.92 14.83 5.85
C GLU A 209 -9.24 14.05 5.68
N PHE A 210 -10.11 14.12 6.68
CA PHE A 210 -11.47 13.62 6.56
C PHE A 210 -12.21 14.56 5.61
N SER A 211 -12.30 14.18 4.35
CA SER A 211 -13.33 14.71 3.46
C SER A 211 -14.68 14.16 3.95
N CYS A 212 -15.29 14.86 4.91
CA CYS A 212 -16.68 14.63 5.32
C CYS A 212 -17.64 14.97 4.18
#